data_AF-U9TAW8-F1
#
_entry.id   AF-U9TAW8-F1
#
_cell.length_a   1.000
_cell.length_b   1.000
_cell.length_c   1.000
_cell.angle_alpha   90.00
_cell.angle_beta   90.00
_cell.angle_gamma   90.00
#
_symmetry.space_group_name_H-M   'P 1'
#
loop_
_entity.id
_entity.type
_entity.pdbx_description
1 polymer ?
#
loop_
_entity_poly.entity_id
_entity_poly.type
_entity_poly.pdbx_seq_one_letter_code
_entity_poly.pdbx_strand_id
1 'polypeptide(L)'
;MNFIIPDPVQRALYNLTAGHVGLCRFVLRVLRDQFCENGKTVEMLQYLASTFLFNSMIGCARAFYWIRDWKVNKSEAEFIRNKLLQPNTPFSGSLLDPVIKKFIRMGLITTINTNDERLTFSAPIMRSVLSNYLFKAPLNVNQSPSSTFDEFLLRTIERMSSSTLKESLGKRSYLYERTWQMEWFCTAKTVIPENALVSSDIGESFGSVGFLDFYVDNGYCWGVELICEGEKLKKYAEKFESDGIYAEIPLKQWAILDFRHNTKQVRMPKKNFWYVLYSDDYKTVIIKRKDCDDIKLNLQGDCKSELKSELVLEL
;
A
#
# COMPACT_ATOMS: atom_id res chain seq x y z
N MET A 1 10.34 9.23 -35.86
CA MET A 1 10.02 7.83 -35.50
C MET A 1 8.81 7.87 -34.59
N ASN A 2 7.75 7.10 -34.88
CA ASN A 2 6.56 7.08 -34.01
C ASN A 2 6.88 6.21 -32.79
N PHE A 3 6.78 6.79 -31.59
CA PHE A 3 6.87 6.02 -30.35
C PHE A 3 5.58 5.21 -30.15
N ILE A 4 5.68 3.89 -30.27
CA ILE A 4 4.56 2.97 -30.09
C ILE A 4 4.64 2.40 -28.68
N ILE A 5 3.58 2.58 -27.91
CA ILE A 5 3.49 2.03 -26.55
C ILE A 5 2.93 0.60 -26.64
N PRO A 6 3.61 -0.41 -26.10
CA PRO A 6 3.13 -1.79 -26.13
C PRO A 6 1.79 -1.95 -25.40
N ASP A 7 0.91 -2.86 -25.86
CA ASP A 7 -0.42 -3.08 -25.27
C ASP A 7 -0.40 -3.40 -23.76
N PRO A 8 0.55 -4.17 -23.21
CA PRO A 8 0.64 -4.34 -21.76
C PRO A 8 0.84 -3.02 -21.01
N VAL A 9 1.65 -2.11 -21.57
CA VAL A 9 1.94 -0.80 -20.99
C VAL A 9 0.74 0.13 -21.12
N GLN A 10 0.00 0.07 -22.25
CA GLN A 10 -1.25 0.81 -22.42
C GLN A 10 -2.30 0.40 -21.37
N ARG A 11 -2.46 -0.91 -21.15
CA ARG A 11 -3.36 -1.44 -20.11
C ARG A 11 -2.94 -1.01 -18.72
N ALA A 12 -1.65 -1.15 -18.38
CA ALA A 12 -1.12 -0.70 -17.09
C ALA A 12 -1.31 0.80 -16.86
N LEU A 13 -1.09 1.64 -17.89
CA LEU A 13 -1.36 3.07 -17.82
C LEU A 13 -2.84 3.36 -17.58
N TYR A 14 -3.73 2.71 -18.32
CA TYR A 14 -5.17 2.89 -18.14
C TYR A 14 -5.60 2.48 -16.74
N ASN A 15 -5.14 1.33 -16.25
CA ASN A 15 -5.48 0.87 -14.92
C ASN A 15 -4.95 1.82 -13.83
N LEU A 16 -3.69 2.27 -13.94
CA LEU A 16 -3.10 3.23 -13.00
C LEU A 16 -3.90 4.55 -12.92
N THR A 17 -4.38 5.04 -14.07
CA THR A 17 -4.95 6.39 -14.22
C THR A 17 -6.47 6.43 -14.32
N ALA A 18 -7.13 5.29 -14.50
CA ALA A 18 -8.54 5.17 -14.88
C ALA A 18 -8.95 6.09 -16.05
N GLY A 19 -8.04 6.40 -16.97
CA GLY A 19 -8.32 7.32 -18.08
C GLY A 19 -8.35 8.81 -17.69
N HIS A 20 -7.97 9.18 -16.46
CA HIS A 20 -7.91 10.58 -16.03
C HIS A 20 -6.97 11.39 -16.93
N VAL A 21 -7.53 12.27 -17.76
CA VAL A 21 -6.84 12.93 -18.90
C VAL A 21 -5.52 13.60 -18.49
N GLY A 22 -5.51 14.29 -17.34
CA GLY A 22 -4.29 14.96 -16.85
C GLY A 22 -3.19 13.99 -16.44
N LEU A 23 -3.55 12.80 -15.94
CA LEU A 23 -2.62 11.77 -15.52
C LEU A 23 -2.14 10.97 -16.74
N CYS A 24 -3.06 10.56 -17.62
CA CYS A 24 -2.71 9.92 -18.90
C CYS A 24 -1.71 10.76 -19.69
N ARG A 25 -2.01 12.04 -19.91
CA ARG A 25 -1.13 12.96 -20.64
C ARG A 25 0.25 13.07 -19.99
N PHE A 26 0.30 13.15 -18.66
CA PHE A 26 1.56 13.22 -17.92
C PHE A 26 2.39 11.95 -18.12
N VAL A 27 1.80 10.79 -17.84
CA VAL A 27 2.48 9.49 -17.93
C VAL A 27 2.93 9.20 -19.37
N LEU A 28 2.08 9.42 -20.37
CA LEU A 28 2.43 9.23 -21.78
C LEU A 28 3.63 10.09 -22.20
N ARG A 29 3.67 11.36 -21.79
CA ARG A 29 4.79 12.25 -22.07
C ARG A 29 6.08 11.70 -21.47
N VAL A 30 6.06 11.33 -20.19
CA VAL A 30 7.26 10.87 -19.49
C VAL A 30 7.75 9.52 -20.02
N LEU A 31 6.84 8.60 -20.33
CA LEU A 31 7.19 7.34 -20.99
C LEU A 31 7.88 7.58 -22.34
N ARG A 32 7.33 8.49 -23.17
CA ARG A 32 7.96 8.84 -24.44
C ARG A 32 9.34 9.44 -24.21
N ASP A 33 9.46 10.42 -23.33
CA ASP A 33 10.71 11.16 -23.13
C ASP A 33 11.83 10.22 -22.61
N GLN A 34 11.48 9.15 -21.89
CA GLN A 34 12.45 8.20 -21.34
C GLN A 34 12.72 6.98 -22.24
N PHE A 35 11.75 6.55 -23.03
CA PHE A 35 11.79 5.23 -23.69
C PHE A 35 11.62 5.30 -25.22
N CYS A 36 11.59 6.49 -25.83
CA CYS A 36 11.37 6.65 -27.28
C CYS A 36 12.40 5.96 -28.16
N GLU A 37 13.63 5.78 -27.69
CA GLU A 37 14.73 5.22 -28.49
C GLU A 37 14.91 3.71 -28.32
N ASN A 38 14.82 3.18 -27.09
CA ASN A 38 15.19 1.79 -26.77
C ASN A 38 14.36 1.13 -25.64
N GLY A 39 13.14 1.59 -25.37
CA GLY A 39 12.36 1.06 -24.24
C GLY A 39 11.85 -0.36 -24.43
N LYS A 40 12.17 -1.24 -23.47
CA LYS A 40 11.53 -2.56 -23.39
C LYS A 40 10.24 -2.50 -22.59
N THR A 41 9.26 -3.34 -22.95
CA THR A 41 7.97 -3.47 -22.25
C THR A 41 8.14 -3.63 -20.74
N VAL A 42 9.04 -4.52 -20.30
CA VAL A 42 9.28 -4.79 -18.86
C VAL A 42 9.81 -3.55 -18.14
N GLU A 43 10.74 -2.81 -18.76
CA GLU A 43 11.32 -1.59 -18.19
C GLU A 43 10.26 -0.48 -18.06
N MET A 44 9.36 -0.35 -19.06
CA MET A 44 8.24 0.59 -18.99
C MET A 44 7.25 0.22 -17.88
N LEU A 45 6.91 -1.06 -17.71
CA LEU A 45 6.02 -1.53 -16.63
C LEU A 45 6.64 -1.30 -15.25
N GLN A 46 7.92 -1.62 -15.09
CA GLN A 46 8.67 -1.31 -13.86
C GLN A 46 8.69 0.19 -13.58
N TYR A 47 8.83 1.01 -14.63
CA TYR A 47 8.77 2.46 -14.50
C TYR A 47 7.39 2.96 -14.05
N LEU A 48 6.30 2.36 -14.54
CA LEU A 48 4.94 2.69 -14.09
C LEU A 48 4.72 2.39 -12.60
N ALA A 49 5.44 1.42 -12.05
CA ALA A 49 5.43 1.08 -10.63
C ALA A 49 6.52 1.79 -9.81
N SER A 50 7.30 2.69 -10.42
CA SER A 50 8.52 3.26 -9.80
C SER A 50 8.27 4.46 -8.89
N THR A 51 9.14 4.62 -7.88
CA THR A 51 9.27 5.80 -7.03
C THR A 51 9.43 7.06 -7.85
N PHE A 52 10.21 6.97 -8.93
CA PHE A 52 10.53 8.11 -9.77
C PHE A 52 9.28 8.66 -10.45
N LEU A 53 8.45 7.79 -11.06
CA LEU A 53 7.19 8.22 -11.64
C LEU A 53 6.23 8.75 -10.57
N PHE A 54 6.12 8.04 -9.44
CA PHE A 54 5.26 8.43 -8.32
C PHE A 54 5.59 9.84 -7.81
N ASN A 55 6.87 10.10 -7.51
CA ASN A 55 7.34 11.40 -7.05
C ASN A 55 7.21 12.48 -8.12
N SER A 56 7.49 12.14 -9.39
CA SER A 56 7.31 13.06 -10.52
C SER A 56 5.84 13.47 -10.69
N MET A 57 4.89 12.54 -10.52
CA MET A 57 3.47 12.83 -10.57
C MET A 57 3.05 13.75 -9.42
N ILE A 58 3.44 13.43 -8.18
CA ILE A 58 3.16 14.27 -7.00
C ILE A 58 3.75 15.67 -7.17
N GLY A 59 4.97 15.77 -7.70
CA GLY A 59 5.68 17.03 -7.86
C GLY A 59 5.16 17.89 -9.01
N CYS A 60 4.73 17.29 -10.12
CA CYS A 60 4.53 18.01 -11.37
C CYS A 60 3.15 17.83 -12.03
N ALA A 61 2.37 16.81 -11.67
CA ALA A 61 1.07 16.60 -12.29
C ALA A 61 0.00 17.49 -11.62
N ARG A 62 -0.77 18.22 -12.44
CA ARG A 62 -1.84 19.12 -11.97
C ARG A 62 -2.88 18.41 -11.09
N ALA A 63 -3.10 17.11 -11.33
CA ALA A 63 -4.01 16.28 -10.54
C ALA A 63 -3.61 16.18 -9.05
N PHE A 64 -2.35 16.49 -8.71
CA PHE A 64 -1.80 16.38 -7.36
C PHE A 64 -1.38 17.72 -6.74
N TYR A 65 -1.70 18.85 -7.37
CA TYR A 65 -1.35 20.18 -6.81
C TYR A 65 -1.97 20.42 -5.44
N TRP A 66 -3.10 19.78 -5.14
CA TRP A 66 -3.73 19.83 -3.83
C TRP A 66 -2.79 19.38 -2.69
N ILE A 67 -1.79 18.52 -2.94
CA ILE A 67 -0.87 18.05 -1.89
C ILE A 67 -0.12 19.21 -1.23
N ARG A 68 0.15 20.29 -1.97
CA ARG A 68 0.91 21.45 -1.48
C ARG A 68 0.09 22.33 -0.54
N ASP A 69 -1.19 22.52 -0.86
CA ASP A 69 -2.04 23.53 -0.24
C ASP A 69 -3.16 22.94 0.63
N TRP A 70 -3.37 21.62 0.59
CA TRP A 70 -4.48 20.98 1.30
C TRP A 70 -4.21 20.88 2.80
N LYS A 71 -4.69 21.90 3.51
CA LYS A 71 -4.85 21.90 4.98
C LYS A 71 -6.03 20.98 5.35
N VAL A 72 -5.73 19.69 5.48
CA VAL A 72 -6.74 18.68 5.81
C VAL A 72 -7.32 18.95 7.19
N ASN A 73 -8.62 19.16 7.28
CA ASN A 73 -9.30 19.19 8.58
C ASN A 73 -9.63 17.76 9.05
N LYS A 74 -10.02 17.62 10.32
CA LYS A 74 -10.26 16.32 10.93
C LYS A 74 -11.34 15.50 10.21
N SER A 75 -12.47 16.11 9.83
CA SER A 75 -13.56 15.41 9.15
C SER A 75 -13.18 14.95 7.73
N GLU A 76 -12.41 15.75 7.00
CA GLU A 76 -11.86 15.40 5.69
C GLU A 76 -10.89 14.22 5.78
N ALA A 77 -9.97 14.25 6.75
CA ALA A 77 -9.03 13.15 6.98
C ALA A 77 -9.75 11.86 7.37
N GLU A 78 -10.70 11.94 8.30
CA GLU A 78 -11.51 10.80 8.75
C GLU A 78 -12.34 10.22 7.62
N PHE A 79 -12.98 11.06 6.80
CA PHE A 79 -13.74 10.60 5.63
C PHE A 79 -12.86 9.77 4.70
N ILE A 80 -11.71 10.32 4.26
CA ILE A 80 -10.84 9.60 3.32
C ILE A 80 -10.26 8.35 3.98
N ARG A 81 -9.77 8.42 5.23
CA ARG A 81 -9.23 7.24 5.94
C ARG A 81 -10.25 6.11 6.01
N ASN A 82 -11.49 6.42 6.38
CA ASN A 82 -12.56 5.43 6.46
C ASN A 82 -12.83 4.77 5.09
N LYS A 83 -12.70 5.51 3.98
CA LYS A 83 -12.83 4.95 2.63
C LYS A 83 -11.59 4.17 2.18
N LEU A 84 -10.39 4.57 2.58
CA LEU A 84 -9.15 3.84 2.29
C LEU A 84 -9.04 2.52 3.06
N LEU A 85 -9.72 2.41 4.20
CA LEU A 85 -9.88 1.19 4.98
C LEU A 85 -10.94 0.22 4.41
N GLN A 86 -11.64 0.62 3.35
CA GLN A 86 -12.58 -0.24 2.65
C GLN A 86 -11.95 -0.79 1.36
N PRO A 87 -12.48 -1.90 0.82
CA PRO A 87 -12.12 -2.37 -0.52
C PRO A 87 -12.27 -1.25 -1.56
N ASN A 88 -11.46 -1.30 -2.62
CA ASN A 88 -11.50 -0.34 -3.71
C ASN A 88 -12.75 -0.55 -4.59
N THR A 89 -13.92 -0.31 -4.01
CA THR A 89 -15.22 -0.48 -4.63
C THR A 89 -16.03 0.81 -4.51
N PRO A 90 -16.96 1.05 -5.44
CA PRO A 90 -17.90 2.16 -5.34
C PRO A 90 -18.58 2.25 -3.98
N PHE A 91 -18.71 3.47 -3.45
CA PHE A 91 -19.37 3.73 -2.16
C PHE A 91 -20.45 4.80 -2.29
N SER A 92 -21.49 4.71 -1.47
CA SER A 92 -22.54 5.72 -1.42
C SER A 92 -22.08 6.98 -0.69
N GLY A 93 -22.55 8.14 -1.15
CA GLY A 93 -22.38 9.40 -0.45
C GLY A 93 -23.26 10.50 -1.04
N SER A 94 -23.83 11.34 -0.17
CA SER A 94 -24.70 12.42 -0.62
C SER A 94 -23.91 13.49 -1.33
N LEU A 95 -24.33 13.86 -2.54
CA LEU A 95 -23.77 15.01 -3.25
C LEU A 95 -24.05 16.34 -2.55
N LEU A 96 -24.88 16.36 -1.49
CA LEU A 96 -25.11 17.54 -0.64
C LEU A 96 -24.02 17.73 0.42
N ASP A 97 -23.30 16.66 0.78
CA ASP A 97 -22.24 16.69 1.79
C ASP A 97 -21.09 17.64 1.36
N PRO A 98 -20.70 18.60 2.21
CA PRO A 98 -19.67 19.59 1.87
C PRO A 98 -18.28 18.98 1.63
N VAL A 99 -17.93 17.89 2.33
CA VAL A 99 -16.67 17.17 2.17
C VAL A 99 -16.65 16.47 0.81
N ILE A 100 -17.73 15.78 0.45
CA ILE A 100 -17.87 15.11 -0.85
C ILE A 100 -17.82 16.14 -1.99
N LYS A 101 -18.59 17.23 -1.90
CA LYS A 101 -18.56 18.31 -2.90
C LYS A 101 -17.16 18.87 -3.10
N LYS A 102 -16.43 19.09 -2.00
CA LYS A 102 -15.05 19.58 -2.06
C LYS A 102 -14.14 18.58 -2.76
N PHE A 103 -14.20 17.29 -2.42
CA PHE A 103 -13.36 16.26 -3.01
C PHE A 103 -13.66 15.99 -4.48
N ILE A 104 -14.92 16.13 -4.92
CA ILE A 104 -15.26 16.12 -6.34
C ILE A 104 -14.60 17.31 -7.07
N ARG A 105 -14.71 18.53 -6.51
CA ARG A 105 -14.09 19.72 -7.11
C ARG A 105 -12.57 19.64 -7.15
N MET A 106 -11.95 18.98 -6.17
CA MET A 106 -10.51 18.72 -6.14
C MET A 106 -10.09 17.59 -7.10
N GLY A 107 -11.04 16.86 -7.69
CA GLY A 107 -10.76 15.72 -8.57
C GLY A 107 -10.28 14.47 -7.82
N LEU A 108 -10.50 14.36 -6.51
CA LEU A 108 -10.10 13.20 -5.71
C LEU A 108 -11.08 12.02 -5.86
N ILE A 109 -12.36 12.35 -5.94
CA ILE A 109 -13.46 11.39 -6.12
C ILE A 109 -14.35 11.84 -7.28
N THR A 110 -15.02 10.88 -7.91
CA THR A 110 -15.96 11.11 -9.01
C THR A 110 -17.22 10.27 -8.81
N THR A 111 -18.32 10.67 -9.42
CA THR A 111 -19.49 9.81 -9.57
C THR A 111 -19.27 8.80 -10.69
N ILE A 112 -19.86 7.61 -10.56
CA ILE A 112 -19.80 6.58 -11.60
C ILE A 112 -20.74 6.93 -12.75
N ASN A 113 -21.92 7.43 -12.40
CA ASN A 113 -22.91 7.96 -13.32
C ASN A 113 -23.45 9.28 -12.77
N THR A 114 -23.87 10.19 -13.65
CA THR A 114 -24.39 11.52 -13.26
C THR A 114 -25.65 11.46 -12.39
N ASN A 115 -26.37 10.34 -12.42
CA ASN A 115 -27.63 10.13 -11.70
C ASN A 115 -27.48 9.23 -10.47
N ASP A 116 -26.25 8.79 -10.15
CA ASP A 116 -25.98 7.83 -9.08
C ASP A 116 -25.19 8.52 -7.96
N GLU A 117 -25.64 8.35 -6.71
CA GLU A 117 -24.91 8.76 -5.50
C GLU A 117 -23.75 7.80 -5.17
N ARG A 118 -23.44 6.86 -6.08
CA ARG A 118 -22.24 6.03 -6.01
C ARG A 118 -21.01 6.79 -6.51
N LEU A 119 -20.08 6.93 -5.58
CA LEU A 119 -18.81 7.60 -5.72
C LEU A 119 -17.66 6.59 -5.78
N THR A 120 -16.58 6.97 -6.42
CA THR A 120 -15.31 6.24 -6.42
C THR A 120 -14.14 7.23 -6.41
N PHE A 121 -12.94 6.76 -6.07
CA PHE A 121 -11.73 7.55 -6.31
C PHE A 121 -11.55 7.78 -7.81
N SER A 122 -11.09 8.97 -8.21
CA SER A 122 -10.99 9.34 -9.63
C SER A 122 -9.98 8.51 -10.42
N ALA A 123 -9.01 7.90 -9.74
CA ALA A 123 -8.04 6.97 -10.33
C ALA A 123 -7.42 6.10 -9.21
N PRO A 124 -7.00 4.85 -9.51
CA PRO A 124 -6.26 4.03 -8.56
C PRO A 124 -5.01 4.73 -7.99
N ILE A 125 -4.22 5.42 -8.83
CA ILE A 125 -3.08 6.21 -8.35
C ILE A 125 -3.48 7.33 -7.39
N MET A 126 -4.67 7.92 -7.53
CA MET A 126 -5.19 8.92 -6.58
C MET A 126 -5.39 8.30 -5.20
N ARG A 127 -5.95 7.09 -5.16
CA ARG A 127 -6.13 6.31 -3.93
C ARG A 127 -4.77 5.98 -3.30
N SER A 128 -3.80 5.52 -4.08
CA SER A 128 -2.44 5.21 -3.59
C SER A 128 -1.70 6.45 -3.06
N VAL A 129 -1.85 7.60 -3.71
CA VAL A 129 -1.28 8.88 -3.23
C VAL A 129 -1.96 9.34 -1.94
N LEU A 130 -3.28 9.24 -1.83
CA LEU A 130 -4.02 9.56 -0.60
C LEU A 130 -3.63 8.61 0.55
N SER A 131 -3.47 7.31 0.28
CA SER A 131 -2.92 6.35 1.25
C SER A 131 -1.54 6.79 1.71
N ASN A 132 -0.67 7.16 0.79
CA ASN A 132 0.66 7.63 1.13
C ASN A 132 0.67 8.91 1.97
N TYR A 133 -0.24 9.83 1.66
CA TYR A 133 -0.36 11.10 2.34
C TYR A 133 -0.96 11.00 3.74
N LEU A 134 -1.97 10.14 3.95
CA LEU A 134 -2.74 10.07 5.20
C LEU A 134 -2.24 9.02 6.20
N PHE A 135 -1.60 7.95 5.70
CA PHE A 135 -1.03 6.86 6.51
C PHE A 135 0.49 7.01 6.51
N LYS A 136 0.97 8.01 7.26
CA LYS A 136 2.39 8.31 7.37
C LYS A 136 3.06 7.36 8.35
N ALA A 137 4.37 7.20 8.18
CA ALA A 137 5.23 6.69 9.24
C ALA A 137 4.94 7.47 10.54
N PRO A 138 4.87 6.80 11.70
CA PRO A 138 4.79 7.48 12.99
C PRO A 138 5.95 8.49 13.11
N LEU A 139 5.63 9.76 13.38
CA LEU A 139 6.60 10.86 13.37
C LEU A 139 7.77 10.65 14.34
N ASN A 140 7.57 9.82 15.37
CA ASN A 140 8.52 9.59 16.46
C ASN A 140 9.38 8.34 16.25
N VAL A 141 9.26 7.65 15.11
CA VAL A 141 10.04 6.45 14.81
C VAL A 141 11.15 6.83 13.84
N ASN A 142 12.40 6.67 14.27
CA ASN A 142 13.56 6.90 13.42
C ASN A 142 13.50 5.97 12.20
N GLN A 143 13.67 6.56 11.02
CA GLN A 143 13.88 5.78 9.81
C GLN A 143 15.13 4.94 9.99
N SER A 144 15.02 3.68 9.61
CA SER A 144 16.10 2.73 9.77
C SER A 144 16.00 1.73 8.62
N PRO A 145 16.53 2.11 7.45
CA PRO A 145 16.41 1.32 6.25
C PRO A 145 16.94 -0.10 6.46
N SER A 146 16.19 -1.07 5.94
CA SER A 146 16.61 -2.47 5.94
C SER A 146 17.41 -2.80 4.69
N SER A 147 18.37 -3.70 4.86
CA SER A 147 19.29 -4.13 3.79
C SER A 147 18.80 -5.40 3.08
N THR A 148 18.00 -6.22 3.77
CA THR A 148 17.51 -7.52 3.28
C THR A 148 15.99 -7.64 3.44
N PHE A 149 15.37 -8.53 2.67
CA PHE A 149 13.93 -8.76 2.72
C PHE A 149 13.48 -9.29 4.08
N ASP A 150 14.23 -10.23 4.67
CA ASP A 150 13.90 -10.80 5.98
C ASP A 150 14.00 -9.75 7.10
N GLU A 151 15.05 -8.92 7.08
CA GLU A 151 15.20 -7.82 8.03
C GLU A 151 14.05 -6.82 7.90
N PHE A 152 13.68 -6.47 6.66
CA PHE A 152 12.54 -5.60 6.38
C PHE A 152 11.24 -6.16 6.97
N LEU A 153 10.93 -7.45 6.73
CA LEU A 153 9.73 -8.09 7.28
C LEU A 153 9.74 -8.16 8.81
N LEU A 154 10.87 -8.50 9.43
CA LEU A 154 10.98 -8.53 10.89
C LEU A 154 10.71 -7.15 11.51
N ARG A 155 11.36 -6.11 10.98
CA ARG A 155 11.28 -4.77 11.56
C ARG A 155 9.95 -4.07 11.27
N THR A 156 9.30 -4.38 10.15
CA THR A 156 7.91 -3.93 9.93
C THR A 156 6.98 -4.50 10.99
N ILE A 157 7.06 -5.81 11.26
CA ILE A 157 6.25 -6.46 12.31
C ILE A 157 6.59 -5.87 13.68
N GLU A 158 7.87 -5.77 14.04
CA GLU A 158 8.34 -5.23 15.33
C GLU A 158 7.78 -3.83 15.60
N ARG A 159 7.64 -2.99 14.56
CA ARG A 159 7.21 -1.59 14.71
C ARG A 159 5.69 -1.39 14.74
N MET A 160 4.90 -2.45 14.60
CA MET A 160 3.44 -2.34 14.68
C MET A 160 2.97 -1.92 16.07
N SER A 161 1.87 -1.18 16.13
CA SER A 161 1.25 -0.64 17.34
C SER A 161 0.24 -1.62 17.93
N SER A 162 0.47 -2.07 19.17
CA SER A 162 -0.47 -2.97 19.85
C SER A 162 -1.82 -2.30 20.09
N SER A 163 -1.83 -0.99 20.38
CA SER A 163 -3.06 -0.21 20.55
C SER A 163 -3.89 -0.14 19.26
N THR A 164 -3.26 0.14 18.12
CA THR A 164 -3.93 0.17 16.81
C THR A 164 -4.50 -1.21 16.45
N LEU A 165 -3.73 -2.27 16.68
CA LEU A 165 -4.18 -3.64 16.42
C LEU A 165 -5.34 -4.05 17.33
N LYS A 166 -5.31 -3.65 18.61
CA LYS A 166 -6.40 -3.92 19.56
C LYS A 166 -7.70 -3.22 19.18
N GLU A 167 -7.62 -2.02 18.60
CA GLU A 167 -8.77 -1.25 18.11
C GLU A 167 -9.32 -1.77 16.76
N SER A 168 -8.66 -2.73 16.13
CA SER A 168 -9.08 -3.30 14.83
C SER A 168 -10.29 -4.26 14.89
N LEU A 169 -10.89 -4.45 16.07
CA LEU A 169 -12.05 -5.33 16.27
C LEU A 169 -13.29 -4.78 15.56
N GLY A 170 -13.76 -5.49 14.54
CA GLY A 170 -14.97 -5.13 13.81
C GLY A 170 -16.27 -5.45 14.56
N LYS A 171 -17.40 -5.03 13.97
CA LYS A 171 -18.73 -5.48 14.43
C LYS A 171 -18.78 -7.00 14.35
N ARG A 172 -19.04 -7.67 15.48
CA ARG A 172 -19.05 -9.15 15.66
C ARG A 172 -17.68 -9.82 15.79
N SER A 173 -16.65 -9.11 16.25
CA SER A 173 -15.36 -9.70 16.67
C SER A 173 -14.49 -10.27 15.52
N TYR A 174 -14.79 -9.92 14.27
CA TYR A 174 -13.89 -10.20 13.13
C TYR A 174 -12.83 -9.11 13.02
N LEU A 175 -11.57 -9.50 12.80
CA LEU A 175 -10.49 -8.55 12.53
C LEU A 175 -10.72 -7.86 11.19
N TYR A 176 -10.64 -6.53 11.15
CA TYR A 176 -10.55 -5.81 9.90
C TYR A 176 -9.15 -5.98 9.31
N GLU A 177 -8.96 -6.97 8.43
CA GLU A 177 -7.69 -7.24 7.75
C GLU A 177 -7.07 -5.96 7.15
N ARG A 178 -7.92 -5.08 6.59
CA ARG A 178 -7.45 -3.80 6.04
C ARG A 178 -6.81 -2.88 7.09
N THR A 179 -7.23 -2.92 8.34
CA THR A 179 -6.58 -2.17 9.43
C THR A 179 -5.17 -2.70 9.69
N TRP A 180 -4.99 -4.02 9.69
CA TRP A 180 -3.68 -4.66 9.83
C TRP A 180 -2.77 -4.35 8.64
N GLN A 181 -3.32 -4.41 7.42
CA GLN A 181 -2.63 -3.98 6.21
C GLN A 181 -2.16 -2.53 6.31
N MET A 182 -3.03 -1.60 6.71
CA MET A 182 -2.65 -0.18 6.80
C MET A 182 -1.67 0.10 7.95
N GLU A 183 -1.77 -0.64 9.05
CA GLU A 183 -0.78 -0.55 10.14
C GLU A 183 0.59 -1.06 9.68
N TRP A 184 0.64 -2.22 9.00
CA TRP A 184 1.85 -2.72 8.39
C TRP A 184 2.41 -1.74 7.35
N PHE A 185 1.55 -1.11 6.55
CA PHE A 185 1.97 -0.10 5.57
C PHE A 185 2.62 1.14 6.21
N CYS A 186 2.10 1.61 7.35
CA CYS A 186 2.70 2.70 8.11
C CYS A 186 4.10 2.34 8.60
N THR A 187 4.27 1.12 9.14
CA THR A 187 5.55 0.65 9.67
C THR A 187 6.57 0.35 8.57
N ALA A 188 6.14 -0.19 7.42
CA ALA A 188 6.95 -0.39 6.23
C ALA A 188 7.69 0.88 5.82
N LYS A 189 7.04 2.04 5.87
CA LYS A 189 7.66 3.33 5.54
C LYS A 189 8.78 3.77 6.49
N THR A 190 8.87 3.17 7.67
CA THR A 190 9.91 3.49 8.65
C THR A 190 11.19 2.65 8.46
N VAL A 191 11.10 1.52 7.76
CA VAL A 191 12.20 0.55 7.59
C VAL A 191 12.50 0.24 6.13
N ILE A 192 11.81 0.93 5.22
CA ILE A 192 11.99 0.74 3.79
C ILE A 192 13.45 0.98 3.39
N PRO A 193 14.02 0.17 2.47
CA PRO A 193 15.36 0.41 1.98
C PRO A 193 15.54 1.82 1.40
N GLU A 194 16.77 2.32 1.42
CA GLU A 194 17.07 3.66 0.91
C GLU A 194 16.63 3.82 -0.55
N ASN A 195 15.97 4.94 -0.84
CA ASN A 195 15.45 5.31 -2.16
C ASN A 195 14.35 4.38 -2.72
N ALA A 196 13.85 3.41 -1.96
CA ALA A 196 12.69 2.59 -2.35
C ALA A 196 11.36 3.20 -1.89
N LEU A 197 10.25 2.75 -2.48
CA LEU A 197 8.88 3.06 -2.09
C LEU A 197 8.09 1.77 -1.85
N VAL A 198 7.29 1.78 -0.81
CA VAL A 198 6.29 0.74 -0.56
C VAL A 198 4.99 1.25 -1.16
N SER A 199 4.46 0.49 -2.11
CA SER A 199 3.19 0.79 -2.76
C SER A 199 2.15 -0.22 -2.34
N SER A 200 0.93 0.24 -2.05
CA SER A 200 -0.19 -0.64 -1.71
C SER A 200 -1.04 -0.94 -2.95
N ASP A 201 -1.66 -2.12 -2.94
CA ASP A 201 -2.66 -2.56 -3.92
C ASP A 201 -2.09 -2.57 -5.36
N ILE A 202 -0.95 -3.23 -5.55
CA ILE A 202 -0.21 -3.24 -6.82
C ILE A 202 -0.54 -4.50 -7.63
N GLY A 203 -0.96 -4.32 -8.87
CA GLY A 203 -1.12 -5.43 -9.81
C GLY A 203 -1.57 -4.93 -11.16
N GLU A 204 -2.54 -4.02 -11.14
CA GLU A 204 -2.99 -3.26 -12.29
C GLU A 204 -1.83 -2.57 -13.05
N SER A 205 -0.86 -2.01 -12.33
CA SER A 205 0.36 -1.39 -12.89
C SER A 205 1.28 -2.37 -13.65
N PHE A 206 1.12 -3.68 -13.42
CA PHE A 206 1.85 -4.75 -14.10
C PHE A 206 0.93 -5.57 -15.03
N GLY A 207 -0.34 -5.17 -15.20
CA GLY A 207 -1.32 -5.93 -15.98
C GLY A 207 -1.85 -7.19 -15.28
N SER A 208 -1.55 -7.39 -13.99
CA SER A 208 -2.15 -8.44 -13.16
C SER A 208 -3.62 -8.12 -12.86
N VAL A 209 -4.46 -9.16 -12.89
CA VAL A 209 -5.89 -9.08 -12.50
C VAL A 209 -6.05 -9.05 -10.97
N GLY A 210 -5.06 -9.56 -10.23
CA GLY A 210 -5.02 -9.50 -8.77
C GLY A 210 -4.33 -8.24 -8.26
N PHE A 211 -4.62 -7.88 -7.00
CA PHE A 211 -3.92 -6.83 -6.27
C PHE A 211 -3.04 -7.46 -5.21
N LEU A 212 -1.72 -7.37 -5.40
CA LEU A 212 -0.75 -7.67 -4.36
C LEU A 212 -0.86 -6.58 -3.30
N ASP A 213 -0.96 -6.97 -2.02
CA ASP A 213 -1.18 -6.00 -0.95
C ASP A 213 -0.07 -4.94 -0.90
N PHE A 214 1.20 -5.37 -0.99
CA PHE A 214 2.34 -4.46 -1.00
C PHE A 214 3.46 -4.88 -1.96
N TYR A 215 4.04 -3.87 -2.60
CA TYR A 215 5.22 -4.02 -3.47
C TYR A 215 6.28 -3.00 -3.07
N VAL A 216 7.53 -3.45 -2.90
CA VAL A 216 8.70 -2.60 -2.67
C VAL A 216 9.55 -2.57 -3.94
N ASP A 217 9.71 -1.37 -4.51
CA ASP A 217 10.29 -1.17 -5.82
C ASP A 217 11.79 -0.81 -5.76
N ASN A 218 12.30 0.02 -6.69
CA ASN A 218 13.68 0.48 -6.77
C ASN A 218 14.73 -0.66 -6.85
N GLY A 219 14.43 -1.68 -7.64
CA GLY A 219 15.32 -2.82 -7.88
C GLY A 219 15.24 -3.94 -6.84
N TYR A 220 14.54 -3.74 -5.71
CA TYR A 220 14.28 -4.80 -4.73
C TYR A 220 13.21 -5.78 -5.22
N CYS A 221 12.12 -5.24 -5.76
CA CYS A 221 10.99 -5.99 -6.31
C CYS A 221 10.47 -7.04 -5.30
N TRP A 222 10.25 -6.61 -4.07
CA TRP A 222 9.73 -7.46 -3.01
C TRP A 222 8.20 -7.41 -2.98
N GLY A 223 7.57 -8.58 -2.86
CA GLY A 223 6.12 -8.70 -2.73
C GLY A 223 5.69 -9.15 -1.35
N VAL A 224 4.67 -8.51 -0.78
CA VAL A 224 4.11 -8.90 0.51
C VAL A 224 2.61 -9.00 0.38
N GLU A 225 2.06 -10.17 0.71
CA GLU A 225 0.63 -10.38 0.93
C GLU A 225 0.39 -10.52 2.43
N LEU A 226 -0.65 -9.89 2.97
CA LEU A 226 -0.98 -9.93 4.38
C LEU A 226 -2.38 -10.53 4.56
N ILE A 227 -2.48 -11.53 5.42
CA ILE A 227 -3.73 -12.17 5.80
C ILE A 227 -3.90 -12.19 7.31
N CYS A 228 -5.14 -12.10 7.77
CA CYS A 228 -5.50 -12.23 9.19
C CYS A 228 -6.35 -13.47 9.44
N GLU A 229 -5.99 -14.26 10.46
CA GLU A 229 -6.69 -15.47 10.87
C GLU A 229 -6.85 -16.49 9.72
N GLY A 230 -5.88 -16.51 8.80
CA GLY A 230 -6.04 -17.01 7.45
C GLY A 230 -6.49 -18.46 7.34
N GLU A 231 -7.60 -18.66 6.63
CA GLU A 231 -7.99 -19.94 6.07
C GLU A 231 -7.50 -20.06 4.62
N LYS A 232 -7.41 -21.29 4.09
CA LYS A 232 -7.11 -21.54 2.66
C LYS A 232 -5.75 -20.99 2.19
N LEU A 233 -4.72 -21.06 3.03
CA LEU A 233 -3.33 -20.68 2.73
C LEU A 233 -2.81 -21.14 1.36
N LYS A 234 -3.25 -22.33 0.91
CA LYS A 234 -2.89 -22.87 -0.42
C LYS A 234 -3.29 -21.93 -1.55
N LYS A 235 -4.50 -21.33 -1.49
CA LYS A 235 -5.00 -20.41 -2.51
C LYS A 235 -4.18 -19.12 -2.60
N TYR A 236 -3.67 -18.63 -1.46
CA TYR A 236 -2.80 -17.46 -1.45
C TYR A 236 -1.43 -17.77 -2.04
N ALA A 237 -0.86 -18.94 -1.73
CA ALA A 237 0.39 -19.39 -2.35
C ALA A 237 0.24 -19.55 -3.87
N GLU A 238 -0.85 -20.15 -4.34
CA GLU A 238 -1.15 -20.34 -5.77
C GLU A 238 -1.17 -19.01 -6.56
N LYS A 239 -1.40 -17.86 -5.91
CA LYS A 239 -1.31 -16.55 -6.58
C LYS A 239 0.10 -16.20 -7.05
N PHE A 240 1.13 -16.70 -6.38
CA PHE A 240 2.54 -16.42 -6.65
C PHE A 240 3.23 -17.47 -7.52
N GLU A 241 2.53 -18.55 -7.86
CA GLU A 241 3.04 -19.58 -8.77
C GLU A 241 3.12 -19.05 -10.21
N SER A 242 3.81 -19.78 -11.09
CA SER A 242 4.09 -19.33 -12.48
C SER A 242 2.84 -19.09 -13.34
N ASP A 243 1.72 -19.73 -13.02
CA ASP A 243 0.41 -19.54 -13.64
C ASP A 243 -0.57 -18.77 -12.72
N GLY A 244 -0.07 -18.27 -11.59
CA GLY A 244 -0.81 -17.50 -10.61
C GLY A 244 -1.11 -16.08 -11.07
N ILE A 245 -2.04 -15.42 -10.37
CA ILE A 245 -2.48 -14.07 -10.72
C ILE A 245 -1.35 -13.02 -10.61
N TYR A 246 -0.29 -13.28 -9.85
CA TYR A 246 0.87 -12.41 -9.69
C TYR A 246 2.06 -12.79 -10.60
N ALA A 247 1.90 -13.74 -11.53
CA ALA A 247 2.98 -14.21 -12.40
C ALA A 247 3.62 -13.08 -13.24
N GLU A 248 2.84 -12.07 -13.61
CA GLU A 248 3.31 -10.91 -14.38
C GLU A 248 4.01 -9.83 -13.53
N ILE A 249 3.94 -9.95 -12.20
CA ILE A 249 4.62 -9.02 -11.29
C ILE A 249 6.08 -9.49 -11.15
N PRO A 250 7.09 -8.66 -11.47
CA PRO A 250 8.49 -9.09 -11.50
C PRO A 250 9.10 -9.21 -10.09
N LEU A 251 8.64 -10.19 -9.30
CA LEU A 251 9.05 -10.38 -7.91
C LEU A 251 10.40 -11.12 -7.79
N LYS A 252 11.36 -10.53 -7.08
CA LYS A 252 12.63 -11.21 -6.72
C LYS A 252 12.49 -12.06 -5.46
N GLN A 253 11.73 -11.55 -4.50
CA GLN A 253 11.39 -12.24 -3.25
C GLN A 253 9.95 -11.89 -2.89
N TRP A 254 9.27 -12.81 -2.22
CA TRP A 254 7.93 -12.55 -1.73
C TRP A 254 7.63 -13.33 -0.47
N ALA A 255 6.70 -12.81 0.32
CA ALA A 255 6.23 -13.44 1.54
C ALA A 255 4.73 -13.25 1.74
N ILE A 256 4.12 -14.24 2.40
CA ILE A 256 2.76 -14.13 2.94
C ILE A 256 2.89 -13.98 4.45
N LEU A 257 2.51 -12.82 4.98
CA LEU A 257 2.40 -12.55 6.41
C LEU A 257 1.04 -13.01 6.89
N ASP A 258 1.03 -14.08 7.69
CA ASP A 258 -0.18 -14.68 8.24
C ASP A 258 -0.28 -14.37 9.73
N PHE A 259 -0.98 -13.28 10.04
CA PHE A 259 -1.23 -12.85 11.41
C PHE A 259 -2.35 -13.68 12.01
N ARG A 260 -2.06 -14.36 13.11
CA ARG A 260 -3.00 -15.27 13.74
C ARG A 260 -2.85 -15.27 15.25
N HIS A 261 -3.95 -15.52 15.95
CA HIS A 261 -3.91 -15.66 17.40
C HIS A 261 -3.00 -16.82 17.81
N ASN A 262 -2.26 -16.67 18.92
CA ASN A 262 -1.32 -17.68 19.42
C ASN A 262 -1.95 -19.06 19.73
N THR A 263 -3.27 -19.12 19.92
CA THR A 263 -4.02 -20.37 20.10
C THR A 263 -4.12 -21.18 18.81
N LYS A 264 -3.95 -20.55 17.63
CA LYS A 264 -3.96 -21.20 16.31
C LYS A 264 -2.56 -21.67 15.90
N GLN A 265 -2.01 -22.61 16.66
CA GLN A 265 -0.67 -23.16 16.47
C GLN A 265 -0.41 -23.67 15.04
N VAL A 266 0.81 -23.45 14.57
CA VAL A 266 1.30 -23.91 13.27
C VAL A 266 2.26 -25.07 13.48
N ARG A 267 1.89 -26.26 13.02
CA ARG A 267 2.71 -27.47 13.15
C ARG A 267 3.73 -27.64 12.02
N MET A 268 3.35 -27.24 10.81
CA MET A 268 4.15 -27.41 9.60
C MET A 268 4.19 -26.09 8.83
N PRO A 269 5.14 -25.20 9.16
CA PRO A 269 5.33 -23.96 8.43
C PRO A 269 5.63 -24.22 6.95
N LYS A 270 5.05 -23.42 6.07
CA LYS A 270 5.26 -23.52 4.61
C LYS A 270 6.31 -22.52 4.14
N LYS A 271 6.93 -22.82 3.00
CA LYS A 271 7.89 -21.91 2.34
C LYS A 271 7.22 -20.57 2.03
N ASN A 272 7.94 -19.47 2.24
CA ASN A 272 7.48 -18.07 2.05
C ASN A 272 6.31 -17.64 2.95
N PHE A 273 5.84 -18.48 3.88
CA PHE A 273 4.89 -18.06 4.91
C PHE A 273 5.62 -17.61 6.17
N TRP A 274 5.21 -16.45 6.67
CA TRP A 274 5.62 -15.89 7.94
C TRP A 274 4.41 -15.93 8.86
N TYR A 275 4.36 -16.93 9.73
CA TYR A 275 3.25 -17.07 10.67
C TYR A 275 3.51 -16.19 11.88
N VAL A 276 2.78 -15.10 12.01
CA VAL A 276 2.94 -14.11 13.07
C VAL A 276 1.89 -14.39 14.14
N LEU A 277 2.28 -15.14 15.18
CA LEU A 277 1.41 -15.56 16.28
C LEU A 277 1.32 -14.45 17.34
N TYR A 278 0.24 -13.68 17.36
CA TYR A 278 0.10 -12.55 18.30
C TYR A 278 -0.51 -12.98 19.65
N SER A 279 -0.10 -12.31 20.73
CA SER A 279 -0.64 -12.49 22.09
C SER A 279 -1.99 -11.78 22.30
N ASP A 280 -2.74 -12.18 23.33
CA ASP A 280 -4.06 -11.59 23.66
C ASP A 280 -4.01 -10.06 23.88
N ASP A 281 -2.87 -9.56 24.36
CA ASP A 281 -2.64 -8.13 24.60
C ASP A 281 -2.00 -7.40 23.40
N TYR A 282 -1.75 -8.11 22.30
CA TYR A 282 -1.09 -7.62 21.08
C TYR A 282 0.32 -7.06 21.31
N LYS A 283 0.95 -7.27 22.48
CA LYS A 283 2.27 -6.70 22.77
C LYS A 283 3.43 -7.55 22.26
N THR A 284 3.19 -8.83 22.04
CA THR A 284 4.24 -9.76 21.62
C THR A 284 3.75 -10.64 20.49
N VAL A 285 4.69 -11.04 19.64
CA VAL A 285 4.43 -12.00 18.57
C VAL A 285 5.50 -13.09 18.56
N ILE A 286 5.12 -14.29 18.14
CA ILE A 286 6.05 -15.36 17.80
C ILE A 286 5.98 -15.57 16.30
N ILE A 287 7.09 -15.41 15.60
CA ILE A 287 7.21 -15.65 14.17
C ILE A 287 7.71 -17.06 13.96
N LYS A 288 6.92 -17.86 13.24
CA LYS A 288 7.32 -19.21 12.79
C LYS A 288 7.54 -19.20 11.29
N ARG A 289 8.65 -19.80 10.84
CA ARG A 289 8.99 -19.96 9.43
C ARG A 289 9.49 -21.37 9.18
N LYS A 290 9.40 -21.82 7.93
CA LYS A 290 9.91 -23.14 7.55
C LYS A 290 11.43 -23.17 7.73
N ASP A 291 11.93 -24.24 8.34
CA ASP A 291 13.36 -24.52 8.48
C ASP A 291 14.14 -23.40 9.24
N CYS A 292 13.46 -22.65 10.13
CA CYS A 292 14.03 -21.59 10.96
C CYS A 292 13.60 -21.75 12.42
N ASP A 293 14.40 -21.24 13.35
CA ASP A 293 14.00 -21.13 14.75
C ASP A 293 12.85 -20.12 14.93
N ASP A 294 12.01 -20.37 15.94
CA ASP A 294 10.94 -19.45 16.34
C ASP A 294 11.54 -18.14 16.87
N ILE A 295 11.06 -17.00 16.33
CA ILE A 295 11.53 -15.67 16.73
C ILE A 295 10.45 -15.02 17.59
N LYS A 296 10.79 -14.63 18.82
CA LYS A 296 9.90 -13.83 19.68
C LYS A 296 10.22 -12.35 19.50
N LEU A 297 9.22 -11.55 19.17
CA LEU A 297 9.33 -10.09 19.07
C LEU A 297 8.37 -9.39 20.03
N ASN A 298 8.80 -8.23 20.52
CA ASN A 298 7.92 -7.28 21.20
C ASN A 298 7.49 -6.21 20.19
N LEU A 299 6.21 -5.89 20.15
CA LEU A 299 5.69 -4.81 19.33
C LEU A 299 6.04 -3.46 20.00
N GLN A 300 6.72 -2.60 19.26
CA GLN A 300 7.30 -1.34 19.73
C GLN A 300 6.57 -0.10 19.18
N GLY A 301 5.53 -0.28 18.35
CA GLY A 301 4.81 0.85 17.76
C GLY A 301 4.13 1.78 18.77
N ASP A 302 3.86 1.29 19.98
CA ASP A 302 3.31 2.10 21.08
C ASP A 302 4.37 2.74 21.97
N CYS A 303 5.64 2.34 21.85
CA CYS A 303 6.74 2.90 22.63
C CYS A 303 7.02 4.32 22.15
N LYS A 304 6.25 5.26 22.73
CA LYS A 304 6.56 6.68 22.75
C LYS A 304 8.00 6.81 23.24
N SER A 305 8.90 7.32 22.40
CA SER A 305 10.12 7.90 22.94
C SER A 305 9.69 9.05 23.84
N GLU A 306 9.88 8.88 25.15
CA GLU A 306 9.97 9.98 26.10
C GLU A 306 11.14 10.87 25.70
N LEU A 307 10.97 11.67 24.65
CA LEU A 307 11.91 12.71 24.22
C LEU A 307 11.09 13.97 23.92
N LYS A 308 10.92 14.71 25.02
CA LYS A 308 10.77 16.16 25.14
C LYS A 308 9.72 16.83 24.26
N SER A 309 8.59 17.09 24.91
CA SER A 309 7.97 18.41 24.91
C SER A 309 9.01 19.52 25.10
N GLU A 310 9.54 20.06 24.01
CA GLU A 310 10.10 21.42 23.91
C GLU A 310 10.44 21.68 22.44
N LEU A 311 9.96 22.82 21.92
CA LEU A 311 10.00 23.31 20.52
C LEU A 311 8.72 23.07 19.70
N VAL A 312 7.61 23.59 20.21
CA VAL A 312 6.75 24.45 19.39
C VAL A 312 7.40 25.83 19.38
N LEU A 313 7.93 26.28 18.23
CA LEU A 313 7.95 27.67 17.75
C LEU A 313 8.80 27.77 16.47
N GLU A 314 8.23 28.43 15.45
CA GLU A 314 8.87 29.02 14.25
C GLU A 314 9.32 27.98 13.17
N LEU A 315 8.81 27.96 11.93
CA LEU A 315 8.32 29.00 11.01
C LEU A 315 7.14 28.50 10.13
#